data_AF-A0A381PC46-F1
#
_entry.id   AF-A0A381PC46-F1
#
_cell.length_a   1.000
_cell.length_b   1.000
_cell.length_c   1.000
_cell.angle_alpha   90.00
_cell.angle_beta   90.00
_cell.angle_gamma   90.00
#
_symmetry.space_group_name_H-M   'P 1'
#
loop_
_entity.id
_entity.type
_entity.pdbx_description
1 polymer ?
#
loop_
_entity_poly.entity_id
_entity_poly.type
_entity_poly.pdbx_seq_one_letter_code
_entity_poly.pdbx_strand_id
1 'polypeptide(L)'
;MPIFEYRCSGCLDEFESLVLNSSPAPGCPSCGSQDLEKLMSMSSVSSEQIRSRATSDIRARNRALRKDHAHEEVKRVEAHARDHDD
;
A
#
# COMPACT_ATOMS: atom_id res chain seq x y z
N MET A 1 -14.14 -4.62 4.37
CA MET A 1 -14.85 -5.88 4.07
C MET A 1 -14.39 -6.33 2.70
N PRO A 2 -13.54 -7.36 2.60
CA PRO A 2 -13.00 -7.79 1.32
C PRO A 2 -14.04 -8.65 0.57
N ILE A 3 -14.32 -8.27 -0.68
CA ILE A 3 -15.05 -9.09 -1.65
C ILE A 3 -13.99 -9.82 -2.48
N PHE A 4 -14.20 -11.10 -2.72
CA PHE A 4 -13.31 -11.92 -3.55
C PHE A 4 -14.11 -12.63 -4.63
N GLU A 5 -13.48 -12.81 -5.79
CA GLU A 5 -13.97 -13.66 -6.87
C GLU A 5 -13.47 -15.10 -6.67
N TYR A 6 -14.33 -16.07 -6.96
CA TYR A 6 -14.06 -17.49 -6.85
C TYR A 6 -14.49 -18.21 -8.12
N ARG A 7 -13.76 -19.28 -8.47
CA ARG A 7 -14.12 -20.24 -9.50
C ARG A 7 -14.22 -21.63 -8.89
N CYS A 8 -15.33 -22.32 -9.10
CA CYS A 8 -15.48 -23.69 -8.61
C CYS A 8 -14.75 -24.69 -9.50
N SER A 9 -13.94 -25.58 -8.92
CA SER A 9 -13.25 -26.65 -9.67
C SER A 9 -14.22 -27.71 -10.21
N GLY A 10 -15.40 -27.87 -9.58
CA GLY A 10 -16.38 -28.89 -9.91
C GLY A 10 -17.32 -28.52 -11.06
N CYS A 11 -17.97 -27.35 -10.98
CA CYS A 11 -18.91 -26.88 -12.00
C CYS A 11 -18.37 -25.75 -12.88
N LEU A 12 -17.17 -25.25 -12.60
CA LEU A 12 -16.51 -24.15 -13.33
C LEU A 12 -17.25 -22.81 -13.26
N ASP A 13 -18.28 -22.69 -12.42
CA ASP A 13 -18.97 -21.42 -12.22
C ASP A 13 -18.10 -20.41 -11.46
N GLU A 14 -18.11 -19.18 -11.95
CA GLU A 14 -17.47 -18.02 -11.34
C GLU A 14 -18.48 -17.20 -10.55
N PHE A 15 -18.13 -16.81 -9.33
CA PHE A 15 -19.00 -16.01 -8.46
C PHE A 15 -18.21 -15.15 -7.48
N GLU A 16 -18.84 -14.10 -7.00
CA GLU A 16 -18.27 -13.21 -5.98
C GLU A 16 -18.82 -13.56 -4.60
N SER A 17 -17.95 -13.53 -3.59
CA SER A 17 -18.35 -13.77 -2.21
C SER A 17 -17.67 -12.82 -1.24
N LEU A 18 -18.46 -12.35 -0.27
CA LEU A 18 -18.03 -11.53 0.84
C LEU A 18 -17.43 -12.43 1.93
N VAL A 19 -16.13 -12.33 2.17
CA VAL A 19 -15.45 -13.14 3.20
C VAL A 19 -15.17 -12.30 4.43
N LEU A 20 -15.80 -12.71 5.53
CA LEU A 20 -15.57 -12.16 6.86
C LEU A 20 -14.60 -13.08 7.61
N ASN A 21 -13.63 -12.51 8.33
CA ASN A 21 -12.66 -13.30 9.12
C ASN A 21 -13.29 -14.23 10.16
N SER A 22 -14.51 -13.92 10.62
CA SER A 22 -15.26 -14.71 11.59
C SER A 22 -16.20 -15.75 10.96
N SER A 23 -16.32 -15.77 9.63
CA SER A 23 -17.27 -16.64 8.93
C SER A 23 -16.56 -17.83 8.28
N PRO A 24 -17.22 -18.98 8.16
CA PRO A 24 -16.70 -20.13 7.43
C PRO A 24 -16.50 -19.79 5.95
N ALA A 25 -15.59 -20.51 5.28
CA ALA A 25 -15.36 -20.35 3.85
C ALA A 25 -16.66 -20.57 3.05
N PRO A 26 -16.92 -19.77 1.99
CA PRO A 26 -18.12 -19.94 1.17
C PRO A 26 -18.07 -21.27 0.42
N GLY A 27 -19.24 -21.87 0.17
CA GLY A 27 -19.40 -22.96 -0.78
C GLY A 27 -19.84 -22.42 -2.15
N CYS A 28 -19.69 -23.24 -3.20
CA CYS A 28 -20.21 -22.90 -4.52
C CYS A 28 -21.75 -22.79 -4.48
N PRO A 29 -22.37 -21.67 -4.93
CA PRO A 29 -23.82 -21.51 -4.93
C PRO A 29 -24.54 -22.39 -5.96
N SER A 30 -23.83 -22.88 -6.97
CA SER A 30 -24.39 -23.69 -8.06
C SER A 30 -24.41 -25.19 -7.74
N CYS A 31 -23.30 -25.73 -7.22
CA CYS A 31 -23.15 -27.17 -6.96
C CYS A 31 -22.92 -27.56 -5.50
N GLY A 32 -22.73 -26.59 -4.58
CA GLY A 32 -22.46 -26.85 -3.17
C GLY A 32 -21.05 -27.36 -2.86
N SER A 33 -20.16 -27.50 -3.86
CA SER A 33 -18.77 -27.90 -3.64
C SER A 33 -18.02 -26.89 -2.78
N GLN A 34 -17.10 -27.39 -1.95
CA GLN A 34 -16.15 -26.58 -1.18
C GLN A 34 -14.81 -26.38 -1.91
N ASP A 35 -14.65 -27.02 -3.08
CA ASP A 35 -13.46 -26.89 -3.90
C ASP A 35 -13.56 -25.64 -4.78
N LEU A 36 -13.01 -24.54 -4.25
CA LEU A 36 -13.05 -23.21 -4.84
C LEU A 36 -11.64 -22.65 -5.00
N GLU A 37 -11.34 -22.15 -6.20
CA GLU A 37 -10.14 -21.40 -6.50
C GLU A 37 -10.43 -19.90 -6.37
N LYS A 38 -9.66 -19.20 -5.55
CA LYS A 38 -9.79 -17.74 -5.40
C LYS A 38 -9.13 -17.04 -6.59
N LEU A 39 -9.91 -16.30 -7.36
CA LEU A 39 -9.40 -15.49 -8.45
C LEU A 39 -8.76 -14.22 -7.88
N MET A 40 -7.51 -13.98 -8.26
CA MET A 40 -6.80 -12.73 -7.94
C MET A 40 -7.27 -11.67 -8.92
N SER A 41 -8.11 -10.74 -8.45
CA SER A 41 -8.55 -9.61 -9.27
C SER A 41 -7.34 -8.79 -9.75
N MET A 42 -7.30 -8.52 -11.07
CA MET A 42 -6.18 -7.83 -11.73
C MET A 42 -5.93 -6.40 -11.19
N SER A 43 -6.87 -5.82 -10.45
CA SER A 43 -6.80 -4.46 -9.90
C SER A 43 -6.05 -4.35 -8.56
N SER A 44 -5.54 -5.45 -8.01
CA SER A 44 -4.87 -5.48 -6.70
C SER A 44 -3.33 -5.48 -6.78
N VAL A 45 -2.74 -4.84 -7.78
CA VAL A 45 -1.28 -4.84 -7.99
C VAL A 45 -0.58 -3.87 -7.02
N SER A 46 -0.16 -4.35 -5.86
CA SER A 46 0.77 -3.62 -4.98
C SER A 46 2.21 -3.95 -5.37
N SER A 47 2.72 -3.34 -6.44
CA SER A 47 4.11 -3.51 -6.88
C SER A 47 5.03 -2.43 -6.28
N GLU A 48 6.30 -2.77 -6.12
CA GLU A 48 7.34 -1.83 -5.67
C GLU A 48 7.43 -0.59 -6.58
N GLN A 49 7.21 -0.78 -7.88
CA GLN A 49 7.18 0.29 -8.87
C GLN A 49 6.02 1.28 -8.63
N ILE A 50 4.82 0.77 -8.30
CA ILE A 50 3.66 1.63 -8.03
C ILE A 50 3.85 2.35 -6.70
N ARG A 51 4.33 1.66 -5.65
CA ARG A 51 4.63 2.28 -4.34
C ARG A 51 5.70 3.37 -4.42
N SER A 52 6.75 3.13 -5.20
CA SER A 52 7.84 4.11 -5.39
C SER A 52 7.37 5.35 -6.14
N ARG A 53 6.53 5.22 -7.17
CA ARG A 53 5.90 6.36 -7.86
C ARG A 53 4.90 7.12 -6.98
N ALA A 54 4.06 6.42 -6.23
CA ALA A 54 3.06 7.06 -5.35
C ALA A 54 3.70 7.95 -4.27
N THR A 55 4.94 7.66 -3.87
CA THR A 55 5.65 8.39 -2.80
C THR A 55 6.81 9.24 -3.30
N SER A 56 7.10 9.28 -4.61
CA SER A 56 8.27 9.99 -5.17
C SER A 56 8.27 11.47 -4.83
N ASP A 57 7.13 12.12 -5.02
CA ASP A 57 7.00 13.57 -4.82
C ASP A 57 7.08 13.94 -3.35
N ILE A 58 6.45 13.12 -2.48
CA ILE A 58 6.55 13.28 -1.03
C ILE A 58 8.01 13.15 -0.59
N ARG A 59 8.73 12.14 -1.08
CA ARG A 59 10.15 11.94 -0.77
C ARG A 59 11.01 13.10 -1.26
N ALA A 60 10.75 13.61 -2.47
CA ALA A 60 11.48 14.75 -3.03
C ALA A 60 11.28 16.03 -2.18
N ARG A 61 10.03 16.34 -1.80
CA ARG A 61 9.72 17.49 -0.93
C ARG A 61 10.36 17.35 0.45
N ASN A 62 10.27 16.17 1.06
CA ASN A 62 10.90 15.90 2.35
C ASN A 62 12.43 16.05 2.28
N ARG A 63 13.06 15.71 1.15
CA ARG A 63 14.49 15.92 0.95
C ARG A 63 14.86 17.40 0.86
N ALA A 64 14.05 18.21 0.19
CA ALA A 64 14.26 19.65 0.09
C ALA A 64 14.15 20.33 1.47
N LEU A 65 13.08 20.05 2.21
CA LEU A 65 12.87 20.59 3.57
C LEU A 65 14.05 20.29 4.51
N ARG A 66 14.59 19.06 4.46
CA ARG A 66 15.76 18.67 5.26
C ARG A 66 17.01 19.47 4.90
N LYS A 67 17.21 19.78 3.61
CA LYS A 67 18.34 20.59 3.16
C LYS A 67 18.19 22.05 3.61
N ASP A 68 16.99 22.60 3.49
CA ASP A 68 16.71 23.98 3.88
C ASP A 68 16.94 24.18 5.37
N HIS A 69 16.42 23.27 6.20
CA HIS A 69 16.64 23.28 7.64
C HIS A 69 18.13 23.17 8.01
N ALA A 70 18.86 22.24 7.39
CA ALA A 70 20.29 22.10 7.65
C ALA A 70 21.08 23.36 7.27
N HIS A 71 20.70 24.04 6.18
CA HIS A 71 21.35 25.27 5.76
C HIS A 71 21.08 26.43 6.74
N GLU A 72 19.85 26.52 7.25
CA GLU A 72 19.48 27.51 8.26
C GLU A 72 20.21 27.27 9.59
N GLU A 73 20.33 26.02 10.03
CA GLU A 73 21.09 25.66 11.23
C GLU A 73 22.57 26.05 11.11
N VAL A 74 23.22 25.77 9.98
CA VAL A 74 24.61 26.16 9.74
C VAL A 74 24.77 27.68 9.83
N LYS A 75 23.90 28.44 9.16
CA LYS A 75 23.90 29.91 9.22
C LYS A 75 23.75 30.43 10.65
N ARG A 76 22.89 29.79 11.45
CA ARG A 76 22.64 30.18 12.85
C ARG A 76 23.89 29.93 13.71
N VAL A 77 24.54 28.78 13.55
CA VAL A 77 25.77 28.44 14.27
C VAL A 77 26.90 29.40 13.87
N GLU A 78 27.06 29.69 12.58
CA GLU A 78 28.06 30.64 12.09
C GLU A 78 27.84 32.06 12.60
N ALA A 79 26.58 32.52 12.67
CA ALA A 79 26.25 33.83 13.22
C ALA A 79 26.61 33.91 14.71
N HIS A 80 26.20 32.90 15.49
CA HIS A 80 26.55 32.82 16.90
C HIS A 80 28.06 32.76 17.15
N ALA A 81 28.82 32.05 16.31
CA ALA A 81 30.27 31.99 16.43
C ALA A 81 30.91 33.37 16.19
N ARG A 82 30.46 34.09 15.16
CA ARG A 82 30.94 35.45 14.87
C ARG A 82 30.68 36.43 16.01
N ASP A 83 29.50 36.39 16.63
CA ASP A 83 29.12 37.29 17.72
C ASP A 83 29.91 37.05 19.02
N HIS A 84 30.60 35.91 19.15
CA HIS A 84 31.31 35.51 20.37
C HIS A 84 32.83 35.67 20.29
N ASP A 85 33.35 36.01 19.10
CA ASP A 85 34.78 36.26 18.82
C ASP A 85 35.16 37.77 18.85
N ASP A 86 34.18 38.68 19.02
CA ASP A 86 34.35 40.14 19.28
C ASP A 86 34.37 40.45 20.80
#